data_AF-A0A0L0FA51-F1
#
_entry.id   AF-A0A0L0FA51-F1
#
_cell.length_a   1.000
_cell.length_b   1.000
_cell.length_c   1.000
_cell.angle_alpha   90.00
_cell.angle_beta   90.00
_cell.angle_gamma   90.00
#
_symmetry.space_group_name_H-M   'P 1'
#
loop_
_entity.id
_entity.type
_entity.pdbx_description
1 polymer ?
#
loop_
_entity_poly.entity_id
_entity_poly.type
_entity_poly.pdbx_seq_one_letter_code
_entity_poly.pdbx_strand_id
1 'polypeptide(L)'
;MKVNCNKRDRMNGDFRGIKSQYDSAMSAIKNSLDVWGAGAHQVQRLLEKNKHKFSRPPIGPLGQYVKLLDMEFATAVESAIGGALTSYFVDNHHDRVLLEQILKTVA
;
A
#
# COMPACT_ATOMS: atom_id res chain seq x y z
N MET A 1 15.57 -48.13 -1.42
CA MET A 1 15.66 -46.70 -1.81
C MET A 1 15.48 -45.84 -0.55
N LYS A 2 16.55 -45.31 0.06
CA LYS A 2 16.43 -44.36 1.19
C LYS A 2 16.55 -42.95 0.64
N VAL A 3 15.44 -42.24 0.56
CA VAL A 3 15.42 -40.82 0.19
C VAL A 3 16.14 -40.06 1.31
N ASN A 4 17.23 -39.37 0.97
CA ASN A 4 17.99 -38.54 1.89
C ASN A 4 17.20 -37.25 2.19
N CYS A 5 16.27 -37.32 3.14
CA CYS A 5 15.39 -36.22 3.56
C CYS A 5 16.15 -35.04 4.21
N ASN A 6 17.36 -35.27 4.72
CA ASN A 6 18.10 -34.30 5.53
C ASN A 6 18.47 -32.98 4.79
N LYS A 7 18.80 -33.05 3.49
CA LYS A 7 19.19 -31.85 2.72
C LYS A 7 17.99 -31.02 2.26
N ARG A 8 16.87 -31.69 1.98
CA ARG A 8 15.60 -31.06 1.57
C ARG A 8 14.93 -30.36 2.75
N ASP A 9 14.99 -30.97 3.94
CA ASP A 9 14.39 -30.40 5.15
C ASP A 9 15.13 -29.14 5.63
N ARG A 10 16.46 -29.09 5.49
CA ARG A 10 17.26 -27.88 5.76
C ARG A 10 16.93 -26.74 4.81
N MET A 11 16.92 -27.00 3.50
CA MET A 11 16.54 -25.98 2.51
C MET A 11 15.12 -25.45 2.74
N ASN A 12 14.19 -26.30 3.17
CA ASN A 12 12.83 -25.88 3.54
C ASN A 12 12.77 -25.06 4.84
N GLY A 13 13.73 -25.25 5.76
CA GLY A 13 13.89 -24.43 6.96
C GLY A 13 14.42 -23.03 6.61
N ASP A 14 15.48 -22.99 5.82
CA ASP A 14 16.09 -21.74 5.35
C ASP A 14 15.11 -20.92 4.50
N PHE A 15 14.38 -21.58 3.60
CA PHE A 15 13.35 -20.94 2.79
C PHE A 15 12.20 -20.36 3.63
N ARG A 16 11.80 -21.05 4.72
CA ARG A 16 10.79 -20.54 5.66
C ARG A 16 11.30 -19.32 6.44
N GLY A 17 12.55 -19.34 6.88
CA GLY A 17 13.17 -18.19 7.56
C GLY A 17 13.25 -16.96 6.67
N ILE A 18 13.70 -17.14 5.43
CA ILE A 18 13.79 -16.06 4.42
C ILE A 18 12.39 -15.52 4.10
N LYS A 19 11.40 -16.40 3.92
CA LYS A 19 10.02 -15.99 3.66
C LYS A 19 9.40 -15.20 4.82
N SER A 20 9.63 -15.64 6.06
CA SER A 20 9.16 -14.92 7.26
C SER A 20 9.75 -13.50 7.36
N GLN A 21 11.03 -13.34 7.05
CA GLN A 21 11.69 -12.03 7.01
C GLN A 21 11.13 -11.14 5.90
N TYR A 22 10.90 -11.71 4.71
CA TYR A 22 10.26 -11.01 3.60
C TYR A 22 8.84 -10.54 3.97
N ASP A 23 8.04 -11.41 4.57
CA ASP A 23 6.66 -11.11 4.98
C ASP A 23 6.62 -10.02 6.07
N SER A 24 7.57 -10.03 7.01
CA SER A 24 7.68 -9.02 8.08
C SER A 24 8.14 -7.65 7.56
N ALA A 25 9.13 -7.61 6.67
CA ALA A 25 9.56 -6.37 6.01
C ALA A 25 8.46 -5.80 5.11
N MET A 26 7.73 -6.66 4.39
CA MET A 26 6.60 -6.25 3.57
C MET A 26 5.39 -5.80 4.38
N SER A 27 5.18 -6.33 5.59
CA SER A 27 4.12 -5.83 6.48
C SER A 27 4.45 -4.43 7.01
N ALA A 28 5.71 -4.16 7.34
CA ALA A 28 6.17 -2.83 7.76
C ALA A 28 6.05 -1.80 6.63
N ILE A 29 6.39 -2.18 5.38
CA ILE A 29 6.16 -1.33 4.21
C ILE A 29 4.65 -1.16 3.98
N LYS A 30 3.83 -2.20 4.17
CA LYS A 30 2.36 -2.07 4.10
C LYS A 30 1.85 -1.01 5.09
N ASN A 31 2.28 -1.05 6.34
CA ASN A 31 1.87 -0.08 7.37
C ASN A 31 2.16 1.39 7.01
N SER A 32 2.98 1.66 5.98
CA SER A 32 3.16 3.03 5.45
C SER A 32 1.88 3.65 4.91
N LEU A 33 0.89 2.84 4.50
CA LEU A 33 -0.40 3.33 4.02
C LEU A 33 -1.26 3.90 5.16
N ASP A 34 -1.17 3.34 6.37
CA ASP A 34 -1.96 3.80 7.52
C ASP A 34 -1.60 5.22 7.96
N VAL A 35 -0.39 5.70 7.63
CA VAL A 35 0.05 7.08 7.84
C VAL A 35 -0.84 8.08 7.08
N TRP A 36 -1.43 7.67 5.95
CA TRP A 36 -2.22 8.53 5.08
C TRP A 36 -3.72 8.54 5.38
N GLY A 37 -4.16 7.86 6.44
CA GLY A 37 -5.54 7.94 6.94
C GLY A 37 -6.06 6.64 7.54
N ALA A 38 -6.99 6.78 8.49
CA ALA A 38 -7.69 5.65 9.09
C ALA A 38 -8.41 4.85 7.98
N GLY A 39 -8.04 3.58 7.82
CA GLY A 39 -8.65 2.71 6.81
C GLY A 39 -8.02 2.79 5.41
N ALA A 40 -6.87 3.45 5.21
CA ALA A 40 -6.17 3.47 3.93
C ALA A 40 -5.90 2.04 3.38
N HIS A 41 -5.57 1.10 4.26
CA HIS A 41 -5.48 -0.32 3.91
C HIS A 41 -6.78 -0.94 3.40
N GLN A 42 -7.92 -0.55 3.97
CA GLN A 42 -9.23 -1.02 3.55
C GLN A 42 -9.61 -0.44 2.20
N VAL A 43 -9.32 0.86 1.97
CA VAL A 43 -9.47 1.50 0.66
C VAL A 43 -8.63 0.76 -0.38
N GLN A 44 -7.34 0.50 -0.12
CA GLN A 44 -6.49 -0.23 -1.05
C GLN A 44 -7.04 -1.61 -1.40
N ARG A 45 -7.56 -2.35 -0.41
CA ARG A 45 -8.22 -3.65 -0.67
C ARG A 45 -9.45 -3.51 -1.55
N LEU A 46 -10.25 -2.47 -1.35
CA LEU A 46 -11.44 -2.21 -2.17
C LEU A 46 -11.07 -1.78 -3.59
N LEU A 47 -9.99 -1.01 -3.75
CA LEU A 47 -9.46 -0.64 -5.06
C LEU A 47 -8.98 -1.85 -5.84
N GLU A 48 -8.21 -2.75 -5.23
CA GLU A 48 -7.78 -3.99 -5.88
C GLU A 48 -8.96 -4.88 -6.26
N LYS A 49 -9.99 -4.98 -5.39
CA LYS A 49 -11.22 -5.74 -5.70
C LYS A 49 -12.00 -5.15 -6.87
N ASN A 50 -12.07 -3.82 -6.98
CA ASN A 50 -12.85 -3.12 -8.00
C ASN A 50 -12.00 -2.69 -9.21
N LYS A 51 -10.74 -3.12 -9.31
CA LYS A 51 -9.80 -2.72 -10.36
C LYS A 51 -10.33 -2.88 -11.79
N HIS A 52 -11.17 -3.90 -12.01
CA HIS A 52 -11.81 -4.19 -13.30
C HIS A 52 -12.92 -3.20 -13.69
N LYS A 53 -13.45 -2.43 -12.73
CA LYS A 53 -14.49 -1.40 -12.97
C LYS A 53 -13.89 -0.05 -13.34
N PHE A 54 -12.63 0.18 -12.99
CA PHE A 54 -11.92 1.39 -13.35
C PHE A 54 -11.41 1.30 -14.78
N SER A 55 -11.47 2.42 -15.51
CA SER A 55 -10.82 2.52 -16.82
C SER A 55 -9.31 2.43 -16.66
N ARG A 56 -8.78 3.14 -15.65
CA ARG A 56 -7.42 2.97 -15.15
C ARG A 56 -7.41 2.97 -13.63
N PRO A 57 -6.61 2.10 -12.99
CA PRO A 57 -6.57 2.04 -11.54
C PRO A 57 -6.11 3.40 -10.97
N PRO A 58 -6.78 3.91 -9.93
CA PRO A 58 -6.36 5.15 -9.29
C PRO A 58 -4.96 5.01 -8.68
N ILE A 59 -4.17 6.08 -8.75
CA ILE A 59 -2.82 6.16 -8.21
C ILE A 59 -2.87 6.99 -6.93
N GLY A 60 -2.48 6.43 -5.80
CA GLY A 60 -2.41 7.19 -4.55
C GLY A 60 -2.20 6.29 -3.34
N PRO A 61 -2.17 6.88 -2.12
CA PRO A 61 -2.24 8.32 -1.84
C PRO A 61 -0.98 9.07 -2.30
N LEU A 62 -1.12 10.34 -2.70
CA LEU A 62 -0.02 11.15 -3.25
C LEU A 62 1.23 11.15 -2.36
N GLY A 63 1.04 11.24 -1.05
CA GLY A 63 2.10 11.26 -0.06
C GLY A 63 3.01 10.03 -0.08
N GLN A 64 2.52 8.86 -0.52
CA GLN A 64 3.35 7.66 -0.66
C GLN A 64 4.46 7.82 -1.73
N TYR A 65 4.25 8.71 -2.69
CA TYR A 65 5.17 8.97 -3.80
C TYR A 65 6.08 10.17 -3.56
N VAL A 66 5.88 10.90 -2.47
CA VAL A 66 6.65 12.09 -2.12
C VAL A 66 7.65 11.74 -1.03
N LYS A 67 8.91 12.14 -1.21
CA LYS A 67 9.94 12.04 -0.18
C LYS A 67 10.45 13.44 0.13
N LEU A 68 10.47 13.76 1.42
CA LEU A 68 11.06 14.99 1.90
C LEU A 68 12.57 14.79 2.07
N LEU A 69 13.36 15.75 1.58
CA LEU A 69 14.82 15.72 1.70
C LEU A 69 15.25 16.07 3.13
N ASP A 70 14.71 17.17 3.66
CA ASP A 70 15.04 17.68 4.99
C ASP A 70 13.81 17.64 5.90
N MET A 71 13.89 16.80 6.94
CA MET A 71 12.79 16.57 7.88
C MET A 71 12.43 17.81 8.72
N GLU A 72 13.30 18.82 8.78
CA GLU A 72 13.02 20.08 9.48
C GLU A 72 11.83 20.84 8.87
N PHE A 73 11.57 20.65 7.57
CA PHE A 73 10.45 21.27 6.88
C PHE A 73 9.18 20.42 6.86
N ALA A 74 9.17 19.26 7.52
CA ALA A 74 8.06 18.30 7.43
C ALA A 74 6.72 18.96 7.77
N THR A 75 6.64 19.65 8.90
CA THR A 75 5.41 20.33 9.34
C THR A 75 5.02 21.48 8.42
N ALA A 76 5.98 22.24 7.91
CA ALA A 76 5.70 23.37 7.01
C ALA A 76 5.16 22.88 5.65
N VAL A 77 5.78 21.84 5.08
CA VAL A 77 5.36 21.23 3.82
C VAL A 77 4.01 20.52 3.97
N GLU A 78 3.82 19.78 5.07
CA GLU A 78 2.54 19.14 5.38
C GLU A 78 1.43 20.18 5.54
N SER A 79 1.67 21.29 6.23
CA SER A 79 0.69 22.38 6.35
C SER A 79 0.43 23.09 5.03
N ALA A 80 1.42 23.21 4.14
CA ALA A 80 1.28 23.91 2.87
C ALA A 80 0.53 23.07 1.82
N ILE A 81 0.82 21.77 1.75
CA ILE A 81 0.17 20.83 0.81
C ILE A 81 -1.17 20.34 1.38
N GLY A 82 -1.26 20.18 2.71
CA GLY A 82 -2.45 19.79 3.44
C GLY A 82 -3.04 18.47 2.95
N GLY A 83 -4.37 18.44 2.82
CA GLY A 83 -5.14 17.26 2.42
C GLY A 83 -4.86 16.76 1.00
N ALA A 84 -4.04 17.43 0.19
CA ALA A 84 -3.66 16.92 -1.12
C ALA A 84 -2.77 15.67 -1.00
N LEU A 85 -2.00 15.51 0.08
CA LEU A 85 -1.15 14.32 0.28
C LEU A 85 -1.95 13.02 0.42
N THR A 86 -3.19 13.09 0.91
CA THR A 86 -4.09 11.94 1.04
C THR A 86 -4.96 11.72 -0.20
N SER A 87 -4.82 12.57 -1.23
CA SER A 87 -5.61 12.48 -2.45
C SER A 87 -5.07 11.45 -3.44
N TYR A 88 -5.93 11.05 -4.38
CA TYR A 88 -5.68 10.03 -5.38
C TYR A 88 -5.85 10.61 -6.77
N PHE A 89 -4.98 10.20 -7.69
CA PHE A 89 -5.05 10.53 -9.10
C PHE A 89 -5.96 9.54 -9.84
N VAL A 90 -6.88 10.05 -10.64
CA VAL A 90 -7.84 9.30 -11.46
C VAL A 90 -7.80 9.80 -12.89
N ASP A 91 -8.06 8.92 -13.85
CA ASP A 91 -7.93 9.22 -15.28
C ASP A 91 -9.12 9.98 -15.85
N ASN A 92 -10.33 9.70 -15.35
CA ASN A 92 -11.56 10.29 -15.87
C ASN A 92 -12.61 10.55 -14.78
N HIS A 93 -13.69 11.23 -15.16
CA HIS A 93 -14.78 11.57 -14.24
C HIS A 93 -15.52 10.33 -13.70
N HIS A 94 -15.64 9.27 -14.50
CA HIS A 94 -16.30 8.03 -14.08
C HIS A 94 -15.51 7.35 -12.93
N ASP A 95 -14.19 7.21 -13.12
CA ASP A 95 -13.25 6.67 -12.14
C ASP A 95 -13.23 7.52 -10.86
N ARG A 96 -13.34 8.86 -10.99
CA ARG A 96 -13.49 9.77 -9.85
C ARG A 96 -14.73 9.44 -9.01
N VAL A 97 -15.89 9.26 -9.66
CA VAL A 97 -17.15 8.95 -8.96
C VAL A 97 -17.09 7.57 -8.31
N LEU A 98 -16.53 6.58 -9.01
CA LEU A 98 -16.35 5.23 -8.46
C LEU A 98 -15.43 5.23 -7.23
N LEU A 99 -14.33 5.98 -7.29
CA LEU A 99 -13.43 6.14 -6.15
C LEU A 99 -14.14 6.81 -4.98
N GLU A 100 -14.91 7.87 -5.24
CA GLU A 100 -15.67 8.59 -4.21
C GLU A 100 -16.68 7.67 -3.50
N GLN A 101 -17.34 6.77 -4.23
CA GLN A 101 -18.24 5.76 -3.66
C GLN A 101 -17.49 4.76 -2.75
N ILE A 102 -16.31 4.31 -3.17
CA ILE A 102 -15.48 3.42 -2.37
C ILE A 102 -15.02 4.10 -1.08
N LEU A 103 -14.55 5.36 -1.17
CA LEU A 103 -14.09 6.12 -0.01
C LEU A 103 -15.22 6.34 1.00
N LYS A 104 -16.44 6.67 0.54
CA LYS A 104 -17.64 6.80 1.40
C LYS A 104 -18.05 5.50 2.11
N THR A 105 -17.58 4.34 1.63
CA THR A 105 -17.88 3.04 2.26
C THR A 105 -16.93 2.76 3.44
N VAL A 106 -15.80 3.47 3.52
CA VAL A 106 -14.77 3.28 4.54
C VAL A 106 -14.77 4.39 5.59
N ALA A 107 -15.19 5.61 5.21
CA ALA A 107 -15.43 6.74 6.12
C ALA A 107 -16.64 6.50 7.03
#